data_AF-A0A5E7R886-F1
#
_entry.id   AF-A0A5E7R886-F1
#
_cell.length_a   1.000
_cell.length_b   1.000
_cell.length_c   1.000
_cell.angle_alpha   90.00
_cell.angle_beta   90.00
_cell.angle_gamma   90.00
#
_symmetry.space_group_name_H-M   'P 1'
#
loop_
_entity.id
_entity.type
_entity.pdbx_description
1 polymer ?
#
loop_
_entity_poly.entity_id
_entity_poly.type
_entity_poly.pdbx_seq_one_letter_code
_entity_poly.pdbx_strand_id
1 'polypeptide(L)'
;MKIIASSFNSFRFLRVSGAGCVLLITFSLSPVNAAPLDDVSPPPPTDPSAYTNPPTDFKAALDALKAMPPANQGSIALPNGVFGTRTTPTTDNVLPPALQTSFKIPTNGKPSPLFGAQPYTQQLLLFEEFGTEKLDPTLPPPTLTFPVPIVGPAPTQDPNNIARSGPSAAALEAFMRQPGLYPFPAQYSNVLDRNPWKAQIEAFLNRHPVGSPAEGRPPGKGWSHQRWNEFYPQVAFKTAQAGAKLNGGMRDRRQLHNYAVGEFGPGGLYNQTSDTPIITGTTKGIDTRFHPNMPIQNHKALWTFDGTFPPKLLMVRYGQPVLMRHYNALPIDPSANMGFGLHTLSTHEHNGHSPAESDGFSNAFFFPGQYYDYRWPIQLAGYDTINTSAQDPRAAFPCAPGETLFVNDATPGLKTCNNGSIKIRGDWHETMSTHWFHDHMLDFTA
;
A
#
# COMPACT_ATOMS: atom_id res chain seq x y z
N MET A 1 -17.81 82.02 22.95
CA MET A 1 -16.97 82.31 24.15
C MET A 1 -15.59 81.74 23.88
N LYS A 2 -14.58 82.62 23.74
CA LYS A 2 -13.10 82.46 23.81
C LYS A 2 -12.50 81.22 23.10
N ILE A 3 -11.83 81.32 21.94
CA ILE A 3 -10.53 81.97 21.63
C ILE A 3 -9.45 81.68 22.69
N ILE A 4 -8.35 81.05 22.29
CA ILE A 4 -6.98 81.60 22.32
C ILE A 4 -6.07 80.70 21.44
N ALA A 5 -5.51 81.33 20.42
CA ALA A 5 -4.27 80.94 19.76
C ALA A 5 -3.15 81.79 20.33
N SER A 6 -1.92 81.27 20.37
CA SER A 6 -0.61 81.91 20.11
C SER A 6 0.49 80.95 20.62
N SER A 7 1.76 80.92 20.19
CA SER A 7 2.55 81.51 19.10
C SER A 7 4.03 81.12 19.36
N PHE A 8 4.87 81.24 18.33
CA PHE A 8 6.33 81.49 18.34
C PHE A 8 7.27 80.45 17.67
N ASN A 9 7.51 80.70 16.38
CA ASN A 9 8.79 81.08 15.77
C ASN A 9 10.15 80.59 16.34
N SER A 10 10.89 79.92 15.45
CA SER A 10 12.18 80.37 14.84
C SER A 10 13.50 79.63 15.15
N PHE A 11 14.33 79.62 14.09
CA PHE A 11 15.79 79.39 13.98
C PHE A 11 16.34 77.98 13.68
N ARG A 12 16.44 77.71 12.37
CA ARG A 12 17.67 77.52 11.53
C ARG A 12 18.94 76.85 12.11
N PHE A 13 19.42 75.90 11.27
CA PHE A 13 20.79 75.42 10.98
C PHE A 13 21.43 74.32 11.85
N LEU A 14 21.64 73.13 11.25
CA LEU A 14 22.97 72.64 10.81
C LEU A 14 22.86 71.35 9.97
N ARG A 15 23.87 71.18 9.11
CA ARG A 15 24.06 70.16 8.06
C ARG A 15 24.37 68.78 8.64
N VAL A 16 24.11 67.71 7.88
CA VAL A 16 25.12 66.84 7.21
C VAL A 16 24.46 65.63 6.54
N SER A 17 25.00 65.32 5.37
CA SER A 17 24.75 64.30 4.35
C SER A 17 24.41 62.87 4.79
N GLY A 18 23.43 62.25 4.12
CA GLY A 18 23.23 60.80 4.07
C GLY A 18 23.23 60.33 2.61
N ALA A 19 24.30 59.65 2.20
CA ALA A 19 24.48 59.09 0.87
C ALA A 19 23.50 57.92 0.63
N GLY A 20 22.83 57.93 -0.52
CA GLY A 20 22.03 56.81 -1.00
C GLY A 20 22.93 55.69 -1.54
N CYS A 21 22.84 54.51 -0.94
CA CYS A 21 23.38 53.28 -1.54
C CYS A 21 22.40 52.76 -2.59
N VAL A 22 22.74 52.96 -3.86
CA VAL A 22 22.12 52.25 -4.99
C VAL A 22 22.72 50.84 -5.02
N LEU A 23 21.90 49.84 -4.70
CA LEU A 23 22.28 48.43 -4.87
C LEU A 23 22.15 48.08 -6.37
N LEU A 24 23.26 48.09 -7.08
CA LEU A 24 23.35 47.54 -8.44
C LEU A 24 23.30 46.02 -8.37
N ILE A 25 22.14 45.44 -8.64
CA ILE A 25 22.00 43.99 -8.87
C ILE A 25 22.48 43.72 -10.29
N THR A 26 23.72 43.27 -10.43
CA THR A 26 24.22 42.70 -11.67
C THR A 26 23.62 41.31 -11.85
N PHE A 27 22.67 41.17 -12.78
CA PHE A 27 22.24 39.87 -13.30
C PHE A 27 23.38 39.25 -14.12
N SER A 28 24.19 38.42 -13.45
CA SER A 28 25.03 37.45 -14.15
C SER A 28 24.14 36.35 -14.71
N LEU A 29 24.02 36.30 -16.04
CA LEU A 29 23.45 35.16 -16.78
C LEU A 29 24.39 33.96 -16.66
N SER A 30 24.36 33.27 -15.52
CA SER A 30 24.88 31.91 -15.43
C SER A 30 23.89 31.00 -16.17
N PRO A 31 24.34 30.10 -17.06
CA PRO A 31 23.47 29.07 -17.60
C PRO A 31 22.96 28.24 -16.42
N VAL A 32 21.67 28.40 -16.10
CA VAL A 32 20.98 27.53 -15.16
C VAL A 32 20.86 26.19 -15.87
N ASN A 33 21.84 25.31 -15.68
CA ASN A 33 21.65 23.91 -16.01
C ASN A 33 20.47 23.44 -15.15
N ALA A 34 19.38 23.05 -15.81
CA ALA A 34 18.23 22.49 -15.12
C ALA A 34 18.73 21.33 -14.26
N ALA A 35 18.55 21.44 -12.94
CA ALA A 35 18.84 20.33 -12.05
C ALA A 35 17.99 19.12 -12.48
N PRO A 36 18.51 17.89 -12.37
CA PRO A 36 17.71 16.69 -12.58
C PRO A 36 16.43 16.75 -11.75
N LEU A 37 15.31 16.28 -12.32
CA LEU A 37 14.02 16.26 -11.63
C LEU A 37 14.06 15.42 -10.34
N ASP A 38 14.89 14.39 -10.33
CA ASP A 38 15.08 13.46 -9.23
C ASP A 38 16.57 13.29 -8.90
N ASP A 39 16.87 13.07 -7.62
CA ASP A 39 18.22 12.78 -7.14
C ASP A 39 18.57 11.30 -7.36
N VAL A 40 19.38 11.04 -8.38
CA VAL A 40 19.87 9.70 -8.75
C VAL A 40 21.24 9.35 -8.16
N SER A 41 21.78 10.17 -7.27
CA SER A 41 23.06 9.87 -6.63
C SER A 41 22.94 8.69 -5.65
N PRO A 42 24.03 7.94 -5.38
CA PRO A 42 24.03 6.91 -4.35
C PRO A 42 23.66 7.47 -2.96
N PRO A 43 23.14 6.64 -2.04
CA PRO A 43 22.96 7.03 -0.64
C PRO A 43 24.30 7.44 -0.01
N PRO A 44 24.33 8.50 0.82
CA PRO A 44 25.55 8.93 1.49
C PRO A 44 26.02 7.86 2.49
N PRO A 45 27.31 7.81 2.86
CA PRO A 45 27.84 6.77 3.76
C PRO A 45 27.19 6.67 5.15
N THR A 46 26.49 7.72 5.60
CA THR A 46 25.75 7.74 6.87
C THR A 46 24.31 7.25 6.74
N ASP A 47 23.83 7.01 5.52
CA ASP A 47 22.49 6.48 5.27
C ASP A 47 22.44 4.98 5.62
N PRO A 48 21.39 4.49 6.29
CA PRO A 48 21.27 3.08 6.66
C PRO A 48 21.23 2.12 5.45
N SER A 49 20.98 2.65 4.25
CA SER A 49 20.96 1.91 2.98
C SER A 49 22.17 2.21 2.08
N ALA A 50 23.24 2.80 2.63
CA ALA A 50 24.48 3.05 1.91
C ALA A 50 25.03 1.78 1.27
N TYR A 51 25.31 1.86 -0.04
CA TYR A 51 25.91 0.74 -0.78
C TYR A 51 27.30 0.44 -0.25
N THR A 52 27.55 -0.82 0.05
CA THR A 52 28.90 -1.36 0.27
C THR A 52 29.31 -2.16 -0.95
N ASN A 53 30.54 -1.99 -1.42
CA ASN A 53 31.07 -2.83 -2.48
C ASN A 53 31.02 -4.31 -2.07
N PRO A 54 30.81 -5.24 -3.01
CA PRO A 54 30.94 -6.66 -2.73
C PRO A 54 32.29 -6.96 -2.06
N PRO A 55 32.31 -7.81 -1.03
CA PRO A 55 33.54 -8.19 -0.35
C PRO A 55 34.49 -8.90 -1.33
N THR A 56 35.77 -8.58 -1.25
CA THR A 56 36.81 -9.19 -2.11
C THR A 56 37.12 -10.63 -1.72
N ASP A 57 36.94 -10.99 -0.45
CA ASP A 57 36.99 -12.38 0.03
C ASP A 57 35.57 -12.95 0.13
N PHE A 58 35.14 -13.61 -0.95
CA PHE A 58 33.81 -14.21 -1.04
C PHE A 58 33.61 -15.35 -0.03
N LYS A 59 34.67 -16.06 0.36
CA LYS A 59 34.57 -17.19 1.29
C LYS A 59 34.32 -16.69 2.71
N ALA A 60 35.12 -15.72 3.16
CA ALA A 60 34.91 -15.09 4.45
C ALA A 60 33.54 -14.41 4.53
N ALA A 61 33.10 -13.74 3.45
CA ALA A 61 31.78 -13.13 3.39
C ALA A 61 30.64 -14.14 3.50
N LEU A 62 30.72 -15.26 2.79
CA LEU A 62 29.73 -16.33 2.88
C LEU A 62 29.69 -16.95 4.28
N ASP A 63 30.85 -17.17 4.89
CA ASP A 63 30.92 -17.74 6.24
C ASP A 63 30.36 -16.76 7.28
N ALA A 64 30.57 -15.45 7.12
CA ALA A 64 29.95 -14.41 7.93
C ALA A 64 28.42 -14.39 7.76
N LEU A 65 27.91 -14.45 6.52
CA LEU A 65 26.46 -14.52 6.25
C LEU A 65 25.82 -15.76 6.87
N LYS A 66 26.50 -16.91 6.81
CA LYS A 66 26.02 -18.16 7.43
C LYS A 66 25.98 -18.11 8.96
N ALA A 67 26.78 -17.24 9.57
CA ALA A 67 26.80 -17.03 11.01
C ALA A 67 25.74 -16.01 11.49
N MET A 68 25.12 -15.25 10.57
CA MET A 68 24.05 -14.33 10.91
C MET A 68 22.74 -15.08 11.19
N PRO A 69 21.87 -14.56 12.08
CA PRO A 69 20.51 -15.05 12.21
C PRO A 69 19.74 -14.93 10.89
N PRO A 70 18.70 -15.77 10.67
CA PRO A 70 17.81 -15.61 9.52
C PRO A 70 17.23 -14.19 9.44
N ALA A 71 17.16 -13.62 8.24
CA ALA A 71 16.66 -12.25 8.03
C ALA A 71 15.21 -12.06 8.54
N ASN A 72 14.40 -13.12 8.52
CA ASN A 72 13.03 -13.14 9.01
C ASN A 72 12.89 -13.59 10.47
N GLN A 73 13.97 -13.73 11.26
CA GLN A 73 13.87 -14.21 12.65
C GLN A 73 12.86 -13.43 13.49
N GLY A 74 12.73 -12.12 13.27
CA GLY A 74 11.74 -11.28 13.99
C GLY A 74 10.28 -11.65 13.72
N SER A 75 9.97 -12.24 12.55
CA SER A 75 8.61 -12.67 12.16
C SER A 75 8.09 -13.87 12.96
N ILE A 76 8.97 -14.53 13.71
CA ILE A 76 8.67 -15.66 14.58
C ILE A 76 9.07 -15.37 16.04
N ALA A 77 9.08 -14.08 16.41
CA ALA A 77 9.32 -13.67 17.79
C ALA A 77 8.19 -14.14 18.72
N LEU A 78 8.57 -14.64 19.88
CA LEU A 78 7.70 -15.20 20.91
C LEU A 78 7.90 -14.44 22.25
N PRO A 79 7.01 -14.65 23.25
CA PRO A 79 7.15 -14.01 24.55
C PRO A 79 8.52 -14.26 25.20
N ASN A 80 8.99 -13.29 25.98
CA ASN A 80 10.22 -13.38 26.81
C ASN A 80 11.52 -13.51 26.00
N GLY A 81 11.58 -12.90 24.81
CA GLY A 81 12.79 -12.85 23.99
C GLY A 81 13.13 -14.18 23.30
N VAL A 82 12.20 -15.13 23.29
CA VAL A 82 12.34 -16.39 22.55
C VAL A 82 12.05 -16.13 21.07
N PHE A 83 12.79 -16.82 20.20
CA PHE A 83 12.51 -16.84 18.77
C PHE A 83 12.17 -18.27 18.35
N GLY A 84 11.10 -18.40 17.58
CA GLY A 84 10.66 -19.67 17.03
C GLY A 84 11.58 -20.22 15.94
N THR A 85 11.06 -21.19 15.21
CA THR A 85 11.67 -21.68 13.97
C THR A 85 10.65 -21.61 12.83
N ARG A 86 11.02 -22.03 11.62
CA ARG A 86 10.07 -22.16 10.49
C ARG A 86 8.84 -23.04 10.77
N THR A 87 8.87 -23.86 11.83
CA THR A 87 7.73 -24.69 12.23
C THR A 87 6.85 -24.02 13.28
N THR A 88 7.25 -22.88 13.85
CA THR A 88 6.42 -22.15 14.81
C THR A 88 5.04 -21.77 14.24
N PRO A 89 4.94 -21.28 12.99
CA PRO A 89 3.65 -21.02 12.37
C PRO A 89 2.80 -22.28 12.12
N THR A 90 3.33 -23.50 12.29
CA THR A 90 2.57 -24.75 12.12
C THR A 90 1.99 -25.29 13.43
N THR A 91 2.22 -24.61 14.56
CA THR A 91 1.79 -25.05 15.89
C THR A 91 0.28 -25.35 15.95
N ASP A 92 -0.52 -24.47 15.34
CA ASP A 92 -1.98 -24.59 15.32
C ASP A 92 -2.51 -25.28 14.06
N ASN A 93 -1.68 -26.09 13.40
CA ASN A 93 -2.13 -26.86 12.24
C ASN A 93 -3.21 -27.85 12.66
N VAL A 94 -4.40 -27.67 12.10
CA VAL A 94 -5.56 -28.56 12.33
C VAL A 94 -5.35 -29.99 11.83
N LEU A 95 -4.35 -30.20 10.97
CA LEU A 95 -3.89 -31.50 10.48
C LEU A 95 -2.42 -31.73 10.89
N PRO A 96 -2.16 -32.13 12.15
CA PRO A 96 -0.80 -32.40 12.63
C PRO A 96 -0.13 -33.53 11.82
N PRO A 97 1.21 -33.60 11.75
CA PRO A 97 1.95 -34.53 10.90
C PRO A 97 1.51 -36.00 11.00
N ALA A 98 1.13 -36.46 12.19
CA ALA A 98 0.67 -37.83 12.41
C ALA A 98 -0.67 -38.17 11.70
N LEU A 99 -1.47 -37.16 11.32
CA LEU A 99 -2.75 -37.31 10.63
C LEU A 99 -2.64 -36.99 9.13
N GLN A 100 -1.47 -36.56 8.66
CA GLN A 100 -1.21 -36.30 7.25
C GLN A 100 -1.09 -37.64 6.52
N THR A 101 -1.89 -37.83 5.48
CA THR A 101 -2.07 -39.12 4.79
C THR A 101 -1.73 -39.06 3.31
N SER A 102 -1.29 -37.90 2.81
CA SER A 102 -0.89 -37.73 1.42
C SER A 102 0.35 -36.86 1.30
N PHE A 103 1.16 -37.10 0.27
CA PHE A 103 2.25 -36.20 -0.09
C PHE A 103 1.73 -35.17 -1.10
N LYS A 104 0.88 -34.24 -0.62
CA LYS A 104 0.33 -33.14 -1.41
C LYS A 104 0.71 -31.81 -0.77
N ILE A 105 1.64 -31.11 -1.40
CA ILE A 105 2.05 -29.75 -1.05
C ILE A 105 0.82 -28.81 -1.18
N PRO A 106 0.59 -27.85 -0.27
CA PRO A 106 1.48 -27.38 0.80
C PRO A 106 1.23 -27.94 2.20
N THR A 107 0.12 -28.65 2.46
CA THR A 107 -0.25 -29.08 3.83
C THR A 107 -0.14 -30.59 4.09
N ASN A 108 0.14 -31.40 3.06
CA ASN A 108 0.09 -32.88 3.11
C ASN A 108 -1.25 -33.43 3.65
N GLY A 109 -2.30 -32.59 3.60
CA GLY A 109 -3.64 -32.91 4.06
C GLY A 109 -4.45 -33.75 3.08
N LYS A 110 -5.64 -34.18 3.50
CA LYS A 110 -6.65 -34.74 2.58
C LYS A 110 -7.24 -33.60 1.74
N PRO A 111 -7.81 -33.90 0.55
CA PRO A 111 -8.64 -32.93 -0.16
C PRO A 111 -9.70 -32.34 0.78
N SER A 112 -9.91 -31.03 0.69
CA SER A 112 -10.96 -30.36 1.46
C SER A 112 -12.31 -31.03 1.20
N PRO A 113 -13.10 -31.38 2.24
CA PRO A 113 -14.42 -31.93 2.03
C PRO A 113 -15.29 -30.92 1.27
N LEU A 114 -16.13 -31.41 0.36
CA LEU A 114 -17.03 -30.55 -0.42
C LEU A 114 -18.28 -30.13 0.35
N PHE A 115 -18.54 -30.73 1.52
CA PHE A 115 -19.74 -30.48 2.33
C PHE A 115 -21.06 -30.59 1.53
N GLY A 116 -21.09 -31.49 0.53
CA GLY A 116 -22.24 -31.66 -0.35
C GLY A 116 -22.37 -30.63 -1.47
N ALA A 117 -21.42 -29.70 -1.63
CA ALA A 117 -21.35 -28.82 -2.80
C ALA A 117 -21.30 -29.64 -4.09
N GLN A 118 -22.10 -29.23 -5.08
CA GLN A 118 -22.17 -29.88 -6.39
C GLN A 118 -21.42 -29.02 -7.43
N PRO A 119 -20.94 -29.61 -8.52
CA PRO A 119 -20.32 -28.85 -9.59
C PRO A 119 -21.26 -27.77 -10.17
N TYR A 120 -20.76 -26.55 -10.33
CA TYR A 120 -21.45 -25.43 -10.99
C TYR A 120 -22.80 -25.01 -10.37
N THR A 121 -23.01 -25.25 -9.06
CA THR A 121 -24.26 -24.86 -8.36
C THR A 121 -24.20 -23.51 -7.66
N GLN A 122 -23.16 -22.73 -7.86
CA GLN A 122 -22.99 -21.44 -7.23
C GLN A 122 -22.49 -20.43 -8.24
N GLN A 123 -23.07 -19.24 -8.20
CA GLN A 123 -22.57 -18.08 -8.90
C GLN A 123 -21.12 -17.77 -8.50
N LEU A 124 -20.24 -17.58 -9.50
CA LEU A 124 -18.91 -17.05 -9.26
C LEU A 124 -19.01 -15.58 -8.88
N LEU A 125 -18.46 -15.21 -7.72
CA LEU A 125 -18.37 -13.81 -7.32
C LEU A 125 -17.45 -13.05 -8.28
N LEU A 126 -17.94 -11.96 -8.86
CA LEU A 126 -17.14 -11.03 -9.64
C LEU A 126 -16.28 -10.15 -8.73
N PHE A 127 -15.21 -9.59 -9.27
CA PHE A 127 -14.31 -8.74 -8.49
C PHE A 127 -15.01 -7.51 -7.90
N GLU A 128 -14.54 -7.07 -6.74
CA GLU A 128 -14.91 -5.81 -6.11
C GLU A 128 -13.76 -4.81 -6.26
N GLU A 129 -14.02 -3.66 -6.86
CA GLU A 129 -12.96 -2.67 -7.09
C GLU A 129 -12.51 -2.03 -5.76
N PHE A 130 -11.20 -1.80 -5.59
CA PHE A 130 -10.71 -0.98 -4.48
C PHE A 130 -11.24 0.45 -4.55
N GLY A 131 -11.35 0.97 -5.78
CA GLY A 131 -11.64 2.36 -6.09
C GLY A 131 -10.53 3.30 -5.66
N THR A 132 -9.83 3.84 -6.65
CA THR A 132 -8.80 4.86 -6.44
C THR A 132 -9.45 6.22 -6.24
N GLU A 133 -8.79 7.06 -5.45
CA GLU A 133 -9.15 8.46 -5.26
C GLU A 133 -7.96 9.34 -5.62
N LYS A 134 -8.23 10.61 -5.97
CA LYS A 134 -7.14 11.57 -6.21
C LYS A 134 -6.27 11.67 -4.95
N LEU A 135 -4.96 11.61 -5.11
CA LEU A 135 -4.05 11.91 -4.01
C LEU A 135 -4.07 13.42 -3.77
N ASP A 136 -4.83 13.85 -2.77
CA ASP A 136 -5.09 15.26 -2.49
C ASP A 136 -4.39 15.71 -1.19
N PRO A 137 -3.35 16.56 -1.29
CA PRO A 137 -2.62 17.06 -0.13
C PRO A 137 -3.40 18.09 0.70
N THR A 138 -4.57 18.52 0.23
CA THR A 138 -5.42 19.51 0.92
C THR A 138 -6.42 18.87 1.88
N LEU A 139 -6.54 17.54 1.88
CA LEU A 139 -7.43 16.83 2.79
C LEU A 139 -6.98 17.02 4.25
N PRO A 140 -7.92 17.29 5.18
CA PRO A 140 -7.57 17.42 6.58
C PRO A 140 -7.13 16.06 7.16
N PRO A 141 -6.31 16.05 8.21
CA PRO A 141 -5.99 14.83 8.93
C PRO A 141 -7.26 14.07 9.37
N PRO A 142 -7.36 12.76 9.10
CA PRO A 142 -8.45 11.92 9.56
C PRO A 142 -8.48 11.81 11.09
N THR A 143 -9.65 11.48 11.65
CA THR A 143 -9.86 11.40 13.10
C THR A 143 -9.62 10.00 13.67
N LEU A 144 -9.84 8.96 12.87
CA LEU A 144 -9.63 7.58 13.28
C LEU A 144 -8.22 7.14 12.90
N THR A 145 -7.52 6.56 13.86
CA THR A 145 -6.23 5.89 13.66
C THR A 145 -6.45 4.43 13.24
N PHE A 146 -5.38 3.76 12.80
CA PHE A 146 -5.46 2.35 12.45
C PHE A 146 -5.89 1.54 13.68
N PRO A 147 -7.04 0.83 13.65
CA PRO A 147 -7.61 0.26 14.85
C PRO A 147 -6.77 -0.91 15.35
N VAL A 148 -6.71 -1.04 16.68
CA VAL A 148 -5.98 -2.12 17.36
C VAL A 148 -6.79 -3.43 17.39
N PRO A 149 -6.14 -4.60 17.53
CA PRO A 149 -6.85 -5.85 17.70
C PRO A 149 -7.60 -5.87 19.03
N ILE A 150 -8.76 -6.52 19.03
CA ILE A 150 -9.58 -6.75 20.22
C ILE A 150 -10.09 -8.18 20.24
N VAL A 151 -10.53 -8.68 21.40
CA VAL A 151 -11.29 -9.93 21.46
C VAL A 151 -12.68 -9.73 20.87
N GLY A 152 -13.23 -10.78 20.27
CA GLY A 152 -14.57 -10.78 19.70
C GLY A 152 -15.04 -12.19 19.36
N PRO A 153 -16.31 -12.36 18.99
CA PRO A 153 -16.85 -13.69 18.71
C PRO A 153 -16.17 -14.34 17.48
N ALA A 154 -15.95 -15.65 17.57
CA ALA A 154 -15.65 -16.48 16.41
C ALA A 154 -16.88 -16.54 15.46
N PRO A 155 -16.67 -16.73 14.14
CA PRO A 155 -15.41 -17.00 13.45
C PRO A 155 -14.58 -15.74 13.11
N THR A 156 -15.13 -14.55 13.29
CA THR A 156 -14.55 -13.28 12.80
C THR A 156 -13.40 -12.73 13.65
N GLN A 157 -13.34 -13.09 14.93
CA GLN A 157 -12.30 -12.67 15.87
C GLN A 157 -11.99 -13.79 16.87
N ASP A 158 -10.91 -13.66 17.65
CA ASP A 158 -10.60 -14.58 18.74
C ASP A 158 -11.35 -14.17 20.02
N PRO A 159 -12.16 -15.06 20.63
CA PRO A 159 -12.94 -14.72 21.82
C PRO A 159 -12.10 -14.47 23.08
N ASN A 160 -10.87 -14.96 23.12
CA ASN A 160 -10.11 -15.13 24.35
C ASN A 160 -8.74 -14.44 24.33
N ASN A 161 -8.20 -14.13 23.15
CA ASN A 161 -6.83 -13.62 23.04
C ASN A 161 -6.68 -12.51 21.99
N ILE A 162 -6.33 -11.31 22.47
CA ILE A 162 -6.09 -10.12 21.62
C ILE A 162 -4.98 -10.35 20.59
N ALA A 163 -3.86 -10.98 20.97
CA ALA A 163 -2.74 -11.20 20.08
C ALA A 163 -3.07 -12.18 18.95
N ARG A 164 -4.10 -13.01 19.15
CA ARG A 164 -4.58 -13.99 18.16
C ARG A 164 -5.78 -13.47 17.36
N SER A 165 -6.16 -12.21 17.54
CA SER A 165 -7.30 -11.56 16.90
C SER A 165 -6.87 -10.44 15.96
N GLY A 166 -7.82 -9.89 15.22
CA GLY A 166 -7.70 -8.64 14.47
C GLY A 166 -8.59 -7.53 15.05
N PRO A 167 -8.60 -6.33 14.43
CA PRO A 167 -9.54 -5.27 14.78
C PRO A 167 -10.99 -5.70 14.53
N SER A 168 -11.95 -5.02 15.17
CA SER A 168 -13.36 -5.27 14.85
C SER A 168 -13.68 -4.83 13.42
N ALA A 169 -14.57 -5.57 12.76
CA ALA A 169 -15.00 -5.27 11.39
C ALA A 169 -15.49 -3.82 11.24
N ALA A 170 -16.30 -3.35 12.20
CA ALA A 170 -16.84 -1.99 12.19
C ALA A 170 -15.76 -0.91 12.34
N ALA A 171 -14.78 -1.09 13.23
CA ALA A 171 -13.70 -0.12 13.41
C ALA A 171 -12.78 -0.08 12.19
N LEU A 172 -12.45 -1.25 11.61
CA LEU A 172 -11.65 -1.32 10.39
C LEU A 172 -12.35 -0.64 9.22
N GLU A 173 -13.63 -0.93 8.98
CA GLU A 173 -14.36 -0.29 7.90
C GLU A 173 -14.53 1.22 8.12
N ALA A 174 -14.80 1.66 9.35
CA ALA A 174 -14.87 3.09 9.67
C ALA A 174 -13.54 3.81 9.35
N PHE A 175 -12.41 3.20 9.74
CA PHE A 175 -11.07 3.70 9.43
C PHE A 175 -10.82 3.77 7.91
N MET A 176 -11.16 2.69 7.19
CA MET A 176 -10.92 2.56 5.75
C MET A 176 -11.82 3.46 4.90
N ARG A 177 -13.01 3.84 5.40
CA ARG A 177 -13.91 4.80 4.73
C ARG A 177 -13.40 6.23 4.74
N GLN A 178 -12.51 6.60 5.67
CA GLN A 178 -11.95 7.95 5.72
C GLN A 178 -11.28 8.29 4.38
N PRO A 179 -11.45 9.50 3.85
CA PRO A 179 -10.82 9.90 2.61
C PRO A 179 -9.31 10.06 2.80
N GLY A 180 -8.56 9.87 1.72
CA GLY A 180 -7.13 10.14 1.66
C GLY A 180 -6.26 9.20 2.50
N LEU A 181 -4.98 9.54 2.53
CA LEU A 181 -3.93 8.83 3.25
C LEU A 181 -3.33 9.74 4.30
N TYR A 182 -3.20 9.21 5.52
CA TYR A 182 -2.55 9.90 6.62
C TYR A 182 -1.63 8.96 7.42
N PRO A 183 -0.42 9.39 7.77
CA PRO A 183 0.27 10.62 7.33
C PRO A 183 0.38 10.70 5.81
N PHE A 184 0.50 11.91 5.27
CA PHE A 184 0.57 12.08 3.82
C PHE A 184 1.80 11.36 3.26
N PRO A 185 1.69 10.61 2.13
CA PRO A 185 2.80 9.85 1.59
C PRO A 185 4.02 10.72 1.26
N ALA A 186 5.21 10.18 1.51
CA ALA A 186 6.47 10.86 1.27
C ALA A 186 7.45 9.95 0.52
N GLN A 187 8.44 10.56 -0.13
CA GLN A 187 9.50 9.83 -0.83
C GLN A 187 10.23 8.83 0.10
N TYR A 188 10.56 9.28 1.31
CA TYR A 188 11.23 8.46 2.32
C TYR A 188 10.22 7.80 3.25
N SER A 189 10.56 6.61 3.75
CA SER A 189 9.75 5.89 4.72
C SER A 189 9.54 6.71 5.99
N ASN A 190 8.33 6.68 6.54
CA ASN A 190 7.99 7.29 7.82
C ASN A 190 8.54 6.46 8.99
N VAL A 191 9.71 6.86 9.48
CA VAL A 191 10.37 6.27 10.66
C VAL A 191 10.06 6.98 11.97
N LEU A 192 9.32 8.09 11.91
CA LEU A 192 9.06 8.95 13.07
C LEU A 192 7.86 8.46 13.86
N ASP A 193 6.77 8.16 13.16
CA ASP A 193 5.57 7.62 13.80
C ASP A 193 5.80 6.18 14.22
N ARG A 194 5.27 5.82 15.39
CA ARG A 194 5.40 4.47 15.96
C ARG A 194 4.24 3.59 15.51
N ASN A 195 4.51 2.29 15.44
CA ASN A 195 3.47 1.30 15.16
C ASN A 195 2.28 1.51 16.14
N PRO A 196 1.06 1.75 15.65
CA PRO A 196 -0.12 2.00 16.48
C PRO A 196 -0.47 0.81 17.39
N TRP A 197 -0.02 -0.40 17.06
CA TRP A 197 -0.23 -1.61 17.86
C TRP A 197 0.90 -1.87 18.86
N LYS A 198 1.80 -0.91 19.08
CA LYS A 198 2.94 -1.03 20.01
C LYS A 198 2.56 -1.66 21.34
N ALA A 199 1.49 -1.17 21.99
CA ALA A 199 1.08 -1.66 23.30
C ALA A 199 0.69 -3.15 23.28
N GLN A 200 -0.05 -3.58 22.25
CA GLN A 200 -0.48 -4.97 22.08
C GLN A 200 0.70 -5.89 21.74
N ILE A 201 1.65 -5.39 20.94
CA ILE A 201 2.88 -6.13 20.59
C ILE A 201 3.77 -6.31 21.81
N GLU A 202 3.97 -5.26 22.62
CA GLU A 202 4.77 -5.33 23.85
C GLU A 202 4.13 -6.26 24.88
N ALA A 203 2.80 -6.26 24.99
CA ALA A 203 2.06 -7.17 25.84
C ALA A 203 2.23 -8.64 25.42
N PHE A 204 2.15 -8.94 24.12
CA PHE A 204 2.38 -10.29 23.60
C PHE A 204 3.83 -10.73 23.79
N LEU A 205 4.80 -9.91 23.36
CA LEU A 205 6.22 -10.27 23.41
C LEU A 205 6.80 -10.27 24.83
N ASN A 206 6.09 -9.67 25.80
CA ASN A 206 6.62 -9.34 27.12
C ASN A 206 7.99 -8.65 27.03
N ARG A 207 8.10 -7.66 26.14
CA ARG A 207 9.37 -6.99 25.79
C ARG A 207 9.13 -5.50 25.60
N HIS A 208 9.90 -4.68 26.30
CA HIS A 208 9.82 -3.21 26.23
C HIS A 208 11.21 -2.56 26.11
N PRO A 209 11.33 -1.43 25.39
CA PRO A 209 10.35 -0.88 24.45
C PRO A 209 10.40 -1.58 23.08
N VAL A 210 9.26 -1.76 22.42
CA VAL A 210 9.21 -2.06 20.98
C VAL A 210 9.15 -0.75 20.20
N GLY A 211 10.18 -0.50 19.38
CA GLY A 211 10.39 0.76 18.69
C GLY A 211 10.06 0.76 17.19
N SER A 212 9.30 -0.22 16.68
CA SER A 212 9.03 -0.30 15.24
C SER A 212 8.23 0.93 14.73
N PRO A 213 8.56 1.42 13.52
CA PRO A 213 7.84 2.52 12.90
C PRO A 213 6.43 2.12 12.43
N ALA A 214 5.58 3.11 12.15
CA ALA A 214 4.26 2.88 11.58
C ALA A 214 4.34 2.40 10.12
N GLU A 215 5.29 2.90 9.35
CA GLU A 215 5.59 2.40 8.00
C GLU A 215 6.64 1.29 8.06
N GLY A 216 6.35 0.13 7.47
CA GLY A 216 7.23 -1.04 7.46
C GLY A 216 8.25 -1.05 6.33
N ARG A 217 8.23 -0.08 5.41
CA ARG A 217 9.26 0.07 4.38
C ARG A 217 10.62 0.33 5.03
N PRO A 218 11.69 -0.38 4.62
CA PRO A 218 13.01 -0.15 5.20
C PRO A 218 13.46 1.32 5.02
N PRO A 219 14.23 1.86 5.97
CA PRO A 219 14.66 3.25 5.91
C PRO A 219 15.84 3.50 4.98
N GLY A 220 16.07 4.77 4.67
CA GLY A 220 17.21 5.23 3.88
C GLY A 220 16.88 5.49 2.42
N LYS A 221 17.79 6.19 1.73
CA LYS A 221 17.61 6.60 0.33
C LYS A 221 17.47 5.43 -0.64
N GLY A 222 18.20 4.34 -0.43
CA GLY A 222 18.13 3.12 -1.23
C GLY A 222 16.78 2.40 -1.19
N TRP A 223 15.93 2.72 -0.21
CA TRP A 223 14.54 2.25 -0.09
C TRP A 223 13.51 3.38 -0.27
N SER A 224 13.98 4.59 -0.56
CA SER A 224 13.09 5.70 -0.88
C SER A 224 12.44 5.49 -2.25
N HIS A 225 11.28 6.10 -2.48
CA HIS A 225 10.59 5.96 -3.75
C HIS A 225 11.47 6.51 -4.88
N GLN A 226 11.79 5.65 -5.85
CA GLN A 226 12.63 6.01 -6.97
C GLN A 226 11.86 6.90 -7.95
N ARG A 227 12.56 7.92 -8.48
CA ARG A 227 11.99 8.91 -9.41
C ARG A 227 10.66 9.49 -8.90
N TRP A 228 10.67 9.90 -7.63
CA TRP A 228 9.49 10.35 -6.90
C TRP A 228 8.83 11.56 -7.56
N ASN A 229 9.62 12.52 -8.04
CA ASN A 229 9.09 13.73 -8.65
C ASN A 229 8.59 13.46 -10.07
N GLU A 230 9.30 12.65 -10.86
CA GLU A 230 8.85 12.30 -12.22
C GLU A 230 7.55 11.49 -12.23
N PHE A 231 7.43 10.54 -11.31
CA PHE A 231 6.27 9.66 -11.23
C PHE A 231 5.51 9.86 -9.93
N TYR A 232 5.33 11.12 -9.56
CA TYR A 232 4.56 11.49 -8.39
C TYR A 232 3.16 10.87 -8.49
N PRO A 233 2.70 10.14 -7.45
CA PRO A 233 1.41 9.46 -7.48
C PRO A 233 0.26 10.45 -7.66
N GLN A 234 -0.58 10.21 -8.67
CA GLN A 234 -1.72 11.07 -8.98
C GLN A 234 -3.01 10.58 -8.31
N VAL A 235 -3.11 9.26 -8.15
CA VAL A 235 -4.20 8.61 -7.44
C VAL A 235 -3.63 7.70 -6.37
N ALA A 236 -4.44 7.43 -5.37
CA ALA A 236 -4.10 6.53 -4.30
C ALA A 236 -5.30 5.66 -3.90
N PHE A 237 -5.00 4.57 -3.22
CA PHE A 237 -5.98 3.81 -2.48
C PHE A 237 -5.33 3.20 -1.24
N LYS A 238 -6.15 2.89 -0.24
CA LYS A 238 -5.73 2.09 0.90
C LYS A 238 -6.51 0.79 0.96
N THR A 239 -5.85 -0.25 1.45
CA THR A 239 -6.42 -1.56 1.76
C THR A 239 -5.79 -2.11 3.03
N ALA A 240 -6.44 -3.06 3.69
CA ALA A 240 -5.86 -3.79 4.81
C ALA A 240 -5.89 -5.29 4.54
N GLN A 241 -4.76 -5.99 4.67
CA GLN A 241 -4.80 -7.45 4.76
C GLN A 241 -5.40 -7.81 6.11
N ALA A 242 -6.53 -8.50 6.10
CA ALA A 242 -7.27 -8.84 7.31
C ALA A 242 -7.82 -10.26 7.26
N GLY A 243 -8.14 -10.78 8.44
CA GLY A 243 -8.87 -12.04 8.57
C GLY A 243 -10.28 -11.97 8.00
N ALA A 244 -10.75 -13.12 7.49
CA ALA A 244 -12.09 -13.30 6.95
C ALA A 244 -13.19 -12.70 7.85
N LYS A 245 -13.99 -11.81 7.25
CA LYS A 245 -15.17 -11.17 7.83
C LYS A 245 -16.28 -11.02 6.78
N LEU A 246 -17.47 -10.65 7.25
CA LEU A 246 -18.59 -10.26 6.40
C LEU A 246 -18.23 -8.97 5.63
N ASN A 247 -18.63 -8.87 4.37
CA ASN A 247 -18.51 -7.62 3.61
C ASN A 247 -19.61 -6.63 4.03
N GLY A 248 -19.21 -5.45 4.50
CA GLY A 248 -20.13 -4.37 4.88
C GLY A 248 -20.54 -3.43 3.73
N GLY A 249 -20.16 -3.72 2.48
CA GLY A 249 -20.40 -2.85 1.32
C GLY A 249 -19.52 -1.59 1.35
N MET A 250 -18.30 -1.73 1.89
CA MET A 250 -17.39 -0.60 2.05
C MET A 250 -16.97 0.01 0.71
N ARG A 251 -16.79 -0.85 -0.29
CA ARG A 251 -16.32 -0.46 -1.61
C ARG A 251 -17.43 -0.14 -2.60
N ASP A 252 -18.71 -0.40 -2.29
CA ASP A 252 -19.85 -0.22 -3.22
C ASP A 252 -19.84 1.09 -4.00
N ARG A 253 -19.62 2.21 -3.30
CA ARG A 253 -19.59 3.58 -3.88
C ARG A 253 -18.21 4.00 -4.40
N ARG A 254 -17.23 3.11 -4.33
CA ARG A 254 -15.86 3.31 -4.83
C ARG A 254 -15.63 2.61 -6.17
N GLN A 255 -16.53 1.69 -6.56
CA GLN A 255 -16.45 1.02 -7.85
C GLN A 255 -16.93 1.96 -8.96
N LEU A 256 -16.25 1.94 -10.11
CA LEU A 256 -16.55 2.82 -11.25
C LEU A 256 -18.02 2.72 -11.69
N HIS A 257 -18.60 1.52 -11.63
CA HIS A 257 -19.97 1.27 -12.06
C HIS A 257 -21.04 1.67 -11.02
N ASN A 258 -20.69 1.88 -9.74
CA ASN A 258 -21.61 2.26 -8.65
C ASN A 258 -22.89 1.40 -8.52
N TYR A 259 -22.88 0.20 -9.11
CA TYR A 259 -24.05 -0.64 -9.35
C TYR A 259 -25.23 0.07 -10.05
N ALA A 260 -24.92 1.01 -10.94
CA ALA A 260 -25.91 1.89 -11.57
C ALA A 260 -25.88 1.87 -13.11
N VAL A 261 -24.83 1.34 -13.73
CA VAL A 261 -24.62 1.42 -15.19
C VAL A 261 -24.30 0.06 -15.81
N GLY A 262 -24.71 -0.13 -17.06
CA GLY A 262 -24.45 -1.32 -17.85
C GLY A 262 -24.92 -2.61 -17.17
N GLU A 263 -24.13 -3.68 -17.33
CA GLU A 263 -24.41 -4.99 -16.72
C GLU A 263 -24.40 -4.97 -15.18
N PHE A 264 -23.82 -3.94 -14.56
CA PHE A 264 -23.83 -3.78 -13.11
C PHE A 264 -25.02 -2.97 -12.60
N GLY A 265 -25.82 -2.34 -13.46
CA GLY A 265 -27.01 -1.56 -13.10
C GLY A 265 -28.28 -2.43 -12.95
N PRO A 266 -29.38 -1.87 -12.43
CA PRO A 266 -30.64 -2.61 -12.26
C PRO A 266 -31.08 -3.35 -13.53
N GLY A 267 -31.31 -4.65 -13.43
CA GLY A 267 -31.69 -5.52 -14.56
C GLY A 267 -30.52 -6.04 -15.41
N GLY A 268 -29.28 -5.61 -15.13
CA GLY A 268 -28.07 -6.13 -15.76
C GLY A 268 -27.61 -7.47 -15.17
N LEU A 269 -26.83 -8.23 -15.94
CA LEU A 269 -26.38 -9.59 -15.59
C LEU A 269 -25.57 -9.65 -14.29
N TYR A 270 -24.77 -8.62 -14.03
CA TYR A 270 -23.81 -8.55 -12.90
C TYR A 270 -24.34 -7.76 -11.72
N ASN A 271 -25.58 -7.28 -11.79
CA ASN A 271 -26.20 -6.57 -10.69
C ASN A 271 -26.59 -7.51 -9.54
N GLN A 272 -26.90 -8.78 -9.80
CA GLN A 272 -26.98 -9.80 -8.75
C GLN A 272 -25.56 -10.23 -8.38
N THR A 273 -25.06 -9.75 -7.23
CA THR A 273 -23.68 -9.97 -6.77
C THR A 273 -23.49 -11.28 -6.02
N SER A 274 -24.58 -11.86 -5.53
CA SER A 274 -24.63 -13.19 -4.91
C SER A 274 -26.02 -13.79 -5.11
N ASP A 275 -26.08 -15.10 -5.35
CA ASP A 275 -27.31 -15.89 -5.42
C ASP A 275 -27.72 -16.47 -4.05
N THR A 276 -26.76 -16.64 -3.14
CA THR A 276 -26.97 -17.29 -1.85
C THR A 276 -26.13 -16.63 -0.73
N PRO A 277 -26.69 -15.69 0.05
CA PRO A 277 -28.04 -15.15 -0.10
C PRO A 277 -28.17 -14.32 -1.38
N ILE A 278 -29.40 -14.11 -1.85
CA ILE A 278 -29.68 -13.22 -2.99
C ILE A 278 -29.33 -11.79 -2.57
N ILE A 279 -28.31 -11.22 -3.21
CA ILE A 279 -27.84 -9.85 -3.01
C ILE A 279 -27.75 -9.17 -4.36
N THR A 280 -28.22 -7.92 -4.42
CA THR A 280 -28.31 -7.16 -5.66
C THR A 280 -27.82 -5.74 -5.47
N GLY A 281 -26.92 -5.29 -6.35
CA GLY A 281 -26.42 -3.92 -6.41
C GLY A 281 -25.52 -3.51 -5.23
N THR A 282 -24.89 -4.47 -4.56
CA THR A 282 -24.01 -4.25 -3.40
C THR A 282 -23.21 -5.51 -3.10
N THR A 283 -22.03 -5.39 -2.48
CA THR A 283 -21.33 -6.53 -1.86
C THR A 283 -21.70 -6.73 -0.39
N LYS A 284 -22.48 -5.82 0.19
CA LYS A 284 -22.90 -5.88 1.58
C LYS A 284 -23.69 -7.15 1.86
N GLY A 285 -23.24 -7.93 2.84
CA GLY A 285 -23.87 -9.18 3.25
C GLY A 285 -23.25 -10.43 2.63
N ILE A 286 -22.24 -10.29 1.75
CA ILE A 286 -21.48 -11.43 1.25
C ILE A 286 -20.53 -11.93 2.34
N ASP A 287 -20.70 -13.19 2.72
CA ASP A 287 -19.81 -13.88 3.64
C ASP A 287 -18.54 -14.38 2.94
N THR A 288 -17.44 -14.41 3.68
CA THR A 288 -16.21 -15.06 3.22
C THR A 288 -16.35 -16.58 3.35
N ARG A 289 -16.98 -17.21 2.37
CA ARG A 289 -17.10 -18.67 2.20
C ARG A 289 -16.99 -19.04 0.72
N PHE A 290 -16.42 -20.19 0.40
CA PHE A 290 -16.24 -20.60 -1.00
C PHE A 290 -17.52 -21.10 -1.65
N HIS A 291 -18.42 -21.73 -0.87
CA HIS A 291 -19.73 -22.22 -1.31
C HIS A 291 -20.75 -22.15 -0.16
N PRO A 292 -22.06 -21.95 -0.42
CA PRO A 292 -23.09 -21.88 0.63
C PRO A 292 -23.10 -23.08 1.59
N ASN A 293 -22.89 -24.28 1.04
CA ASN A 293 -22.77 -25.52 1.82
C ASN A 293 -21.43 -25.68 2.55
N MET A 294 -20.41 -24.88 2.24
CA MET A 294 -19.12 -24.90 2.93
C MET A 294 -19.13 -23.97 4.14
N PRO A 295 -18.30 -24.24 5.17
CA PRO A 295 -18.18 -23.36 6.32
C PRO A 295 -17.74 -21.93 5.96
N ILE A 296 -18.26 -20.96 6.72
CA ILE A 296 -17.70 -19.60 6.77
C ILE A 296 -16.23 -19.71 7.21
N GLN A 297 -15.35 -19.01 6.50
CA GLN A 297 -13.92 -19.06 6.80
C GLN A 297 -13.64 -18.37 8.14
N ASN A 298 -12.82 -19.03 8.95
CA ASN A 298 -12.31 -18.44 10.19
C ASN A 298 -11.30 -17.35 9.87
N HIS A 299 -11.27 -16.26 10.64
CA HIS A 299 -10.34 -15.14 10.44
C HIS A 299 -8.85 -15.55 10.47
N LYS A 300 -8.51 -16.71 11.06
CA LYS A 300 -7.15 -17.27 11.05
C LYS A 300 -6.86 -18.20 9.88
N ALA A 301 -7.89 -18.67 9.16
CA ALA A 301 -7.75 -19.65 8.09
C ALA A 301 -7.62 -19.01 6.71
N LEU A 302 -8.22 -17.83 6.52
CA LEU A 302 -8.16 -17.10 5.26
C LEU A 302 -7.98 -15.62 5.51
N TRP A 303 -6.95 -15.07 4.87
CA TRP A 303 -6.63 -13.66 4.87
C TRP A 303 -6.79 -13.10 3.47
N THR A 304 -7.48 -11.98 3.36
CA THR A 304 -7.72 -11.31 2.06
C THR A 304 -7.60 -9.80 2.23
N PHE A 305 -7.50 -9.10 1.11
CA PHE A 305 -7.66 -7.65 1.10
C PHE A 305 -9.04 -7.25 1.65
N ASP A 306 -9.03 -6.32 2.61
CA ASP A 306 -10.15 -5.90 3.45
C ASP A 306 -10.85 -7.04 4.23
N GLY A 307 -10.27 -8.25 4.27
CA GLY A 307 -10.83 -9.43 4.93
C GLY A 307 -12.16 -9.91 4.33
N THR A 308 -12.46 -9.58 3.08
CA THR A 308 -13.80 -9.76 2.51
C THR A 308 -13.79 -10.35 1.11
N PHE A 309 -14.87 -11.03 0.78
CA PHE A 309 -15.25 -11.33 -0.60
C PHE A 309 -16.21 -10.27 -1.16
N PRO A 310 -16.19 -10.04 -2.48
CA PRO A 310 -15.39 -10.74 -3.50
C PRO A 310 -13.87 -10.41 -3.51
N PRO A 311 -13.04 -11.15 -4.29
CA PRO A 311 -11.67 -10.78 -4.54
C PRO A 311 -11.56 -9.36 -5.12
N LYS A 312 -10.45 -8.68 -4.84
CA LYS A 312 -10.32 -7.25 -5.14
C LYS A 312 -9.73 -7.00 -6.53
N LEU A 313 -10.22 -5.96 -7.18
CA LEU A 313 -9.72 -5.45 -8.46
C LEU A 313 -9.17 -4.03 -8.29
N LEU A 314 -7.99 -3.80 -8.84
CA LEU A 314 -7.45 -2.46 -8.99
C LEU A 314 -7.62 -2.03 -10.45
N MET A 315 -8.40 -0.98 -10.67
CA MET A 315 -8.56 -0.35 -11.99
C MET A 315 -7.58 0.82 -12.11
N VAL A 316 -6.66 0.74 -13.07
CA VAL A 316 -5.62 1.75 -13.34
C VAL A 316 -5.44 1.98 -14.83
N ARG A 317 -4.76 3.06 -15.19
CA ARG A 317 -4.52 3.48 -16.58
C ARG A 317 -3.03 3.77 -16.78
N TYR A 318 -2.45 3.29 -17.88
CA TYR A 318 -1.08 3.62 -18.26
C TYR A 318 -0.84 5.12 -18.33
N GLY A 319 0.24 5.59 -17.72
CA GLY A 319 0.58 7.00 -17.61
C GLY A 319 0.18 7.63 -16.28
N GLN A 320 -0.63 6.97 -15.46
CA GLN A 320 -1.13 7.50 -14.17
C GLN A 320 -0.49 6.75 -12.99
N PRO A 321 0.56 7.28 -12.36
CA PRO A 321 1.19 6.66 -11.21
C PRO A 321 0.23 6.55 -10.03
N VAL A 322 0.27 5.41 -9.34
CA VAL A 322 -0.64 5.03 -8.25
C VAL A 322 0.15 4.78 -6.98
N LEU A 323 -0.40 5.20 -5.84
CA LEU A 323 0.10 4.81 -4.53
C LEU A 323 -0.90 3.93 -3.79
N MET A 324 -0.45 2.73 -3.42
CA MET A 324 -1.17 1.80 -2.56
C MET A 324 -0.63 1.92 -1.14
N ARG A 325 -1.48 2.27 -0.18
CA ARG A 325 -1.17 2.06 1.24
C ARG A 325 -1.75 0.74 1.72
N HIS A 326 -0.89 -0.21 2.06
CA HIS A 326 -1.29 -1.54 2.51
C HIS A 326 -1.10 -1.67 4.03
N TYR A 327 -2.19 -1.78 4.79
CA TYR A 327 -2.16 -2.00 6.23
C TYR A 327 -2.12 -3.50 6.58
N ASN A 328 -1.35 -3.87 7.60
CA ASN A 328 -1.33 -5.23 8.13
C ASN A 328 -2.25 -5.33 9.36
N ALA A 329 -3.45 -5.88 9.17
CA ALA A 329 -4.44 -6.12 10.23
C ALA A 329 -4.48 -7.60 10.68
N LEU A 330 -3.40 -8.36 10.44
CA LEU A 330 -3.29 -9.76 10.82
C LEU A 330 -2.95 -9.94 12.30
N PRO A 331 -3.19 -11.13 12.89
CA PRO A 331 -2.84 -11.40 14.29
C PRO A 331 -1.36 -11.17 14.63
N ILE A 332 -1.09 -10.74 15.86
CA ILE A 332 0.27 -10.52 16.39
C ILE A 332 0.98 -11.85 16.67
N ASP A 333 0.25 -12.88 17.08
CA ASP A 333 0.80 -14.21 17.32
C ASP A 333 1.11 -14.91 15.98
N PRO A 334 2.39 -15.26 15.68
CA PRO A 334 2.78 -15.87 14.40
C PRO A 334 2.18 -17.27 14.19
N SER A 335 1.60 -17.90 15.23
CA SER A 335 0.90 -19.18 15.13
C SER A 335 -0.61 -19.06 14.88
N ALA A 336 -1.18 -17.85 14.91
CA ALA A 336 -2.60 -17.62 14.74
C ALA A 336 -3.05 -17.62 13.27
N ASN A 337 -2.73 -18.69 12.55
CA ASN A 337 -2.86 -18.86 11.11
C ASN A 337 -3.37 -20.26 10.69
N MET A 338 -3.86 -21.05 11.66
CA MET A 338 -4.33 -22.44 11.45
C MET A 338 -3.28 -23.37 10.82
N GLY A 339 -1.99 -23.03 10.94
CA GLY A 339 -0.87 -23.85 10.51
C GLY A 339 -0.27 -23.52 9.14
N PHE A 340 -0.71 -22.44 8.47
CA PHE A 340 -0.22 -22.06 7.15
C PHE A 340 -0.10 -20.54 6.97
N GLY A 341 0.94 -20.08 6.26
CA GLY A 341 1.24 -18.66 6.05
C GLY A 341 1.93 -18.01 7.26
N LEU A 342 2.20 -16.71 7.18
CA LEU A 342 2.76 -15.92 8.27
C LEU A 342 2.17 -14.52 8.29
N HIS A 343 2.05 -13.91 9.47
CA HIS A 343 1.42 -12.61 9.68
C HIS A 343 2.21 -11.39 9.16
N THR A 344 3.33 -11.60 8.45
CA THR A 344 4.13 -10.54 7.81
C THR A 344 3.82 -10.50 6.32
N LEU A 345 3.89 -9.32 5.71
CA LEU A 345 3.43 -9.12 4.34
C LEU A 345 4.49 -8.46 3.46
N SER A 346 4.55 -8.85 2.18
CA SER A 346 5.25 -8.13 1.11
C SER A 346 4.44 -8.26 -0.17
N THR A 347 3.84 -7.17 -0.66
CA THR A 347 2.97 -7.21 -1.85
C THR A 347 3.77 -7.02 -3.13
N HIS A 348 3.75 -8.03 -4.01
CA HIS A 348 4.32 -7.97 -5.34
C HIS A 348 3.23 -7.70 -6.37
N GLU A 349 3.43 -6.70 -7.23
CA GLU A 349 2.60 -6.41 -8.39
C GLU A 349 3.22 -7.08 -9.61
N HIS A 350 2.74 -8.29 -9.90
CA HIS A 350 3.32 -9.20 -10.88
C HIS A 350 3.10 -8.65 -12.30
N ASN A 351 4.14 -8.76 -13.13
CA ASN A 351 4.22 -8.14 -14.47
C ASN A 351 4.37 -6.61 -14.45
N GLY A 352 4.28 -6.00 -13.28
CA GLY A 352 4.57 -4.59 -13.05
C GLY A 352 6.01 -4.22 -13.37
N HIS A 353 6.19 -3.09 -14.06
CA HIS A 353 7.50 -2.44 -14.18
C HIS A 353 7.72 -1.53 -12.97
N SER A 354 7.82 -2.15 -11.79
CA SER A 354 7.86 -1.46 -10.51
C SER A 354 9.29 -1.21 -10.03
N PRO A 355 9.57 -0.07 -9.38
CA PRO A 355 10.84 0.15 -8.68
C PRO A 355 11.06 -0.90 -7.60
N ALA A 356 12.33 -1.24 -7.33
CA ALA A 356 12.69 -2.35 -6.42
C ALA A 356 12.07 -2.24 -5.00
N GLU A 357 11.94 -1.03 -4.47
CA GLU A 357 11.31 -0.76 -3.17
C GLU A 357 9.78 -0.93 -3.19
N SER A 358 9.14 -0.93 -4.36
CA SER A 358 7.69 -1.14 -4.52
C SER A 358 7.33 -2.42 -5.27
N ASP A 359 8.34 -3.25 -5.59
CA ASP A 359 8.19 -4.50 -6.33
C ASP A 359 7.76 -5.67 -5.43
N GLY A 360 7.74 -5.49 -4.11
CA GLY A 360 7.42 -6.59 -3.19
C GLY A 360 8.59 -7.53 -2.98
N PHE A 361 9.80 -6.99 -2.80
CA PHE A 361 10.97 -7.79 -2.45
C PHE A 361 10.66 -8.68 -1.23
N SER A 362 11.01 -9.96 -1.33
CA SER A 362 10.57 -10.99 -0.39
C SER A 362 11.15 -10.84 1.02
N ASN A 363 12.23 -10.06 1.19
CA ASN A 363 12.80 -9.69 2.50
C ASN A 363 12.48 -8.26 2.95
N ALA A 364 11.65 -7.51 2.21
CA ALA A 364 11.13 -6.20 2.60
C ALA A 364 9.68 -6.32 3.09
N PHE A 365 9.47 -7.16 4.10
CA PHE A 365 8.15 -7.41 4.67
C PHE A 365 7.84 -6.50 5.85
N PHE A 366 6.55 -6.30 6.13
CA PHE A 366 6.06 -5.47 7.24
C PHE A 366 5.17 -6.25 8.20
N PHE A 367 5.18 -5.83 9.47
CA PHE A 367 4.59 -6.53 10.60
C PHE A 367 3.16 -6.08 10.92
N PRO A 368 2.40 -6.88 11.71
CA PRO A 368 1.10 -6.46 12.23
C PRO A 368 1.12 -5.06 12.85
N GLY A 369 0.11 -4.26 12.55
CA GLY A 369 0.01 -2.87 13.00
C GLY A 369 0.72 -1.85 12.11
N GLN A 370 1.62 -2.28 11.21
CA GLN A 370 2.29 -1.39 10.26
C GLN A 370 1.47 -1.20 8.97
N TYR A 371 1.82 -0.17 8.21
CA TYR A 371 1.46 -0.05 6.81
C TYR A 371 2.71 -0.05 5.92
N TYR A 372 2.54 -0.25 4.61
CA TYR A 372 3.58 -0.05 3.60
C TYR A 372 2.99 0.75 2.44
N ASP A 373 3.72 1.77 1.99
CA ASP A 373 3.36 2.52 0.78
C ASP A 373 4.08 1.92 -0.42
N TYR A 374 3.33 1.31 -1.34
CA TYR A 374 3.81 0.85 -2.64
C TYR A 374 3.47 1.91 -3.68
N ARG A 375 4.45 2.32 -4.47
CA ARG A 375 4.26 3.33 -5.51
C ARG A 375 4.55 2.75 -6.88
N TRP A 376 3.50 2.58 -7.66
CA TRP A 376 3.58 1.96 -8.98
C TRP A 376 3.52 3.03 -10.08
N PRO A 377 4.54 3.13 -10.97
CA PRO A 377 4.53 4.08 -12.07
C PRO A 377 3.38 3.93 -13.05
N ILE A 378 2.95 2.67 -13.27
CA ILE A 378 2.00 2.30 -14.32
C ILE A 378 2.42 2.93 -15.66
N GLN A 379 3.67 2.71 -16.07
CA GLN A 379 4.20 3.19 -17.35
C GLN A 379 4.39 2.02 -18.31
N LEU A 380 4.34 2.30 -19.61
CA LEU A 380 4.70 1.31 -20.64
C LEU A 380 6.20 1.00 -20.54
N ALA A 381 6.59 -0.25 -20.77
CA ALA A 381 8.00 -0.60 -20.87
C ALA A 381 8.67 0.14 -22.04
N GLY A 382 9.99 0.28 -21.97
CA GLY A 382 10.75 1.13 -22.91
C GLY A 382 10.52 2.63 -22.70
N TYR A 383 9.91 3.07 -21.59
CA TYR A 383 9.65 4.49 -21.27
C TYR A 383 10.85 5.42 -21.50
N ASP A 384 12.07 4.97 -21.19
CA ASP A 384 13.32 5.75 -21.35
C ASP A 384 14.07 5.51 -22.67
N THR A 385 13.61 4.60 -23.53
CA THR A 385 14.33 4.16 -24.75
C THR A 385 13.49 4.21 -26.03
N ILE A 386 12.18 4.06 -25.93
CA ILE A 386 11.22 3.97 -27.05
C ILE A 386 10.15 5.04 -26.88
N ASN A 387 9.82 5.73 -27.98
CA ASN A 387 8.77 6.77 -27.99
C ASN A 387 8.96 7.80 -26.86
N THR A 388 10.21 8.21 -26.60
CA THR A 388 10.57 9.11 -25.49
C THR A 388 9.99 10.51 -25.63
N SER A 389 9.55 10.90 -26.82
CA SER A 389 8.85 12.15 -27.11
C SER A 389 7.32 12.05 -27.09
N ALA A 390 6.74 10.89 -26.73
CA ALA A 390 5.30 10.63 -26.64
C ALA A 390 4.52 11.01 -27.92
N GLN A 391 5.00 10.60 -29.09
CA GLN A 391 4.39 10.96 -30.39
C GLN A 391 3.58 9.83 -31.02
N ASP A 392 3.87 8.57 -30.68
CA ASP A 392 3.11 7.42 -31.20
C ASP A 392 1.66 7.45 -30.66
N PRO A 393 0.64 7.55 -31.52
CA PRO A 393 -0.75 7.62 -31.07
C PRO A 393 -1.26 6.31 -30.43
N ARG A 394 -0.53 5.19 -30.56
CA ARG A 394 -0.89 3.90 -29.96
C ARG A 394 -0.45 3.77 -28.50
N ALA A 395 0.55 4.54 -28.08
CA ALA A 395 0.99 4.63 -26.70
C ALA A 395 0.24 5.78 -26.01
N ALA A 396 -0.91 5.49 -25.38
CA ALA A 396 -1.77 6.54 -24.85
C ALA A 396 -2.50 6.16 -23.55
N PHE A 397 -2.67 7.16 -22.69
CA PHE A 397 -3.60 7.15 -21.56
C PHE A 397 -5.03 7.40 -22.07
N PRO A 398 -6.00 6.52 -21.78
CA PRO A 398 -7.40 6.77 -22.10
C PRO A 398 -7.98 7.83 -21.15
N CYS A 399 -8.63 8.85 -21.71
CA CYS A 399 -9.14 9.99 -20.95
C CYS A 399 -10.57 10.40 -21.32
N ALA A 400 -11.23 11.07 -20.40
CA ALA A 400 -12.49 11.77 -20.64
C ALA A 400 -12.25 13.26 -20.96
N PRO A 401 -13.17 13.94 -21.67
CA PRO A 401 -13.08 15.37 -21.93
C PRO A 401 -12.84 16.18 -20.66
N GLY A 402 -11.82 17.04 -20.68
CA GLY A 402 -11.42 17.88 -19.54
C GLY A 402 -10.42 17.23 -18.57
N GLU A 403 -10.17 15.92 -18.66
CA GLU A 403 -9.08 15.30 -17.90
C GLU A 403 -7.72 15.81 -18.40
N THR A 404 -6.76 15.89 -17.47
CA THR A 404 -5.38 16.22 -17.76
C THR A 404 -4.44 15.16 -17.18
N LEU A 405 -3.27 15.03 -17.79
CA LEU A 405 -2.21 14.13 -17.34
C LEU A 405 -0.87 14.85 -17.48
N PHE A 406 -0.02 14.79 -16.45
CA PHE A 406 1.36 15.25 -16.60
C PHE A 406 2.13 14.23 -17.45
N VAL A 407 2.74 14.69 -18.54
CA VAL A 407 3.55 13.84 -19.43
C VAL A 407 4.95 14.44 -19.53
N ASN A 408 5.96 13.64 -19.19
CA ASN A 408 7.37 14.03 -19.30
C ASN A 408 7.91 13.80 -20.72
N ASP A 409 7.29 14.42 -21.72
CA ASP A 409 7.67 14.36 -23.14
C ASP A 409 8.72 15.44 -23.51
N ALA A 410 8.87 15.76 -24.81
CA ALA A 410 9.77 16.83 -25.26
C ALA A 410 9.42 18.23 -24.72
N THR A 411 8.20 18.41 -24.20
CA THR A 411 7.67 19.64 -23.61
C THR A 411 6.94 19.32 -22.30
N PRO A 412 7.66 18.93 -21.22
CA PRO A 412 7.05 18.39 -20.01
C PRO A 412 5.96 19.28 -19.44
N GLY A 413 4.82 18.69 -19.09
CA GLY A 413 3.70 19.45 -18.54
C GLY A 413 2.37 18.71 -18.60
N LEU A 414 1.33 19.36 -18.10
CA LEU A 414 -0.04 18.87 -18.19
C LEU A 414 -0.52 18.89 -19.63
N LYS A 415 -0.90 17.72 -20.14
CA LYS A 415 -1.58 17.56 -21.42
C LYS A 415 -3.07 17.41 -21.17
N THR A 416 -3.88 17.99 -22.04
CA THR A 416 -5.34 17.88 -21.96
C THR A 416 -5.81 16.75 -22.86
N CYS A 417 -6.86 16.07 -22.43
CA CYS A 417 -7.51 15.04 -23.23
C CYS A 417 -7.87 15.56 -24.62
N ASN A 418 -7.45 14.83 -25.66
CA ASN A 418 -7.76 15.14 -27.04
C ASN A 418 -8.31 13.89 -27.73
N ASN A 419 -9.55 13.93 -28.19
CA ASN A 419 -10.24 12.79 -28.82
C ASN A 419 -10.18 11.49 -27.98
N GLY A 420 -10.32 11.62 -26.66
CA GLY A 420 -10.37 10.48 -25.75
C GLY A 420 -9.01 9.88 -25.36
N SER A 421 -7.91 10.50 -25.77
CA SER A 421 -6.57 10.05 -25.38
C SER A 421 -5.59 11.18 -25.05
N ILE A 422 -4.58 10.83 -24.26
CA ILE A 422 -3.36 11.62 -24.04
C ILE A 422 -2.19 10.73 -24.39
N LYS A 423 -1.33 11.13 -25.33
CA LYS A 423 -0.15 10.35 -25.70
C LYS A 423 0.85 10.30 -24.55
N ILE A 424 1.44 9.13 -24.34
CA ILE A 424 2.44 8.86 -23.30
C ILE A 424 3.69 8.23 -23.91
N ARG A 425 4.76 8.15 -23.12
CA ARG A 425 6.03 7.52 -23.51
C ARG A 425 5.97 6.00 -23.38
N GLY A 426 6.93 5.32 -24.01
CA GLY A 426 7.10 3.88 -23.95
C GLY A 426 6.54 3.14 -25.16
N ASP A 427 6.81 1.84 -25.21
CA ASP A 427 6.42 0.94 -26.28
C ASP A 427 4.97 0.47 -26.10
N TRP A 428 4.13 0.76 -27.10
CA TRP A 428 2.73 0.36 -27.07
C TRP A 428 2.53 -1.17 -27.17
N HIS A 429 3.51 -1.92 -27.69
CA HIS A 429 3.46 -3.38 -27.71
C HIS A 429 3.52 -3.99 -26.31
N GLU A 430 3.98 -3.23 -25.32
CA GLU A 430 4.07 -3.63 -23.91
C GLU A 430 2.81 -3.24 -23.11
N THR A 431 1.72 -2.90 -23.81
CA THR A 431 0.43 -2.65 -23.17
C THR A 431 -0.16 -3.98 -22.69
N MET A 432 -0.28 -4.12 -21.37
CA MET A 432 -0.86 -5.29 -20.73
C MET A 432 -2.29 -5.00 -20.25
N SER A 433 -3.15 -6.03 -20.25
CA SER A 433 -4.58 -5.89 -19.94
C SER A 433 -4.95 -6.27 -18.52
N THR A 434 -4.24 -7.22 -17.91
CA THR A 434 -4.55 -7.73 -16.57
C THR A 434 -3.28 -8.24 -15.90
N HIS A 435 -3.04 -7.73 -14.70
CA HIS A 435 -1.97 -8.15 -13.81
C HIS A 435 -2.56 -8.78 -12.56
N TRP A 436 -1.70 -9.37 -11.73
CA TRP A 436 -2.06 -9.93 -10.43
C TRP A 436 -1.09 -9.36 -9.40
N PHE A 437 -1.57 -9.11 -8.20
CA PHE A 437 -0.72 -8.79 -7.07
C PHE A 437 -1.02 -9.73 -5.92
N HIS A 438 0.04 -10.16 -5.25
CA HIS A 438 -0.02 -11.17 -4.21
C HIS A 438 1.04 -10.93 -3.15
N ASP A 439 0.89 -11.61 -2.02
CA ASP A 439 1.96 -11.67 -1.03
C ASP A 439 3.16 -12.47 -1.58
N HIS A 440 4.37 -11.99 -1.35
CA HIS A 440 5.60 -12.47 -1.98
C HIS A 440 6.69 -12.82 -0.95
N MET A 441 6.28 -13.16 0.27
CA MET A 441 7.21 -13.56 1.33
C MET A 441 7.92 -14.89 1.00
N LEU A 442 9.25 -14.92 1.04
CA LEU A 442 10.08 -16.02 0.53
C LEU A 442 9.70 -17.43 1.04
N ASP A 443 9.49 -17.57 2.36
CA ASP A 443 9.33 -18.87 3.02
C ASP A 443 7.85 -19.28 3.24
N PHE A 444 6.89 -18.40 2.93
CA PHE A 444 5.48 -18.56 3.29
C PHE A 444 4.51 -18.09 2.20
N THR A 445 5.01 -17.76 1.00
CA THR A 445 4.18 -17.54 -0.19
C THR A 445 3.51 -18.85 -0.56
N ALA A 446 2.19 -18.81 -0.78
CA ALA A 446 1.39 -19.96 -1.19
C ALA A 446 1.65 -20.37 -2.64
#